data_AF-A0A8J3SZ49-F1
#
_entry.id   AF-A0A8J3SZ49-F1
#
_cell.length_a   1.000
_cell.length_b   1.000
_cell.length_c   1.000
_cell.angle_alpha   90.00
_cell.angle_beta   90.00
_cell.angle_gamma   90.00
#
_symmetry.space_group_name_H-M   'P 1'
#
loop_
_entity.id
_entity.type
_entity.pdbx_description
1 polymer ?
#
loop_
_entity_poly.entity_id
_entity_poly.type
_entity_poly.pdbx_seq_one_letter_code
_entity_poly.pdbx_strand_id
1 'polypeptide(L)'
;MKRRTSAWIPPVIVALAAVSPAVLPAPAQAAQAAPEVRDAAVVLVDFQDKGHPDKAAATAKAKEIFFGSGTSVATYFEKASQGRVTFSGQVFGPWKLAMPAGCDTALMRTKVEEQMKARGVDRAAFEHVSIIMPSGGCGWAGLATVGGATSWMPDGYSAAGTIHEIGHNLGLGHEGTSACTEGTLSDCASAGYRGKSSVMGGGGPGVGLSAPALVKLKWHTGAERIVPTASGTHTLAPLYASGRRFLDLPLQGGTDRLVAEYRKRGHGPDADVAEGVIVYLVPKGDYHKAIQIDTTPATTAKGSTPLAVGRSVKGRGVTLTVLSQSAAGARVSLVLPGGAPAPTPTAKPSATPTTKPSTPTPTPTPTAKPSATATPSTPAPGGLSVISAGVGVKPRTAARGQKVTVTAVCSGSKVAKVVSTAFAARQNVPDVPAVAWYPAITVSAGARAGEHNVYVFCADGSVARTPVTVG
;
A
#
# COMPACT_ATOMS: atom_id res chain seq x y z
N MET A 1 72.44 -38.39 -72.76
CA MET A 1 72.21 -38.84 -71.38
C MET A 1 72.75 -37.80 -70.39
N LYS A 2 71.90 -36.91 -69.86
CA LYS A 2 72.20 -36.06 -68.71
C LYS A 2 70.90 -35.88 -67.92
N ARG A 3 70.92 -36.32 -66.65
CA ARG A 3 69.80 -36.33 -65.71
C ARG A 3 69.40 -34.89 -65.37
N ARG A 4 68.12 -34.56 -65.52
CA ARG A 4 67.54 -33.31 -64.97
C ARG A 4 67.11 -33.59 -63.53
N THR A 5 67.72 -32.86 -62.61
CA THR A 5 67.45 -32.85 -61.17
C THR A 5 66.15 -32.11 -60.89
N SER A 6 65.19 -32.78 -60.25
CA SER A 6 63.97 -32.19 -59.72
C SER A 6 64.27 -31.54 -58.36
N ALA A 7 64.08 -30.23 -58.25
CA ALA A 7 64.20 -29.48 -57.00
C ALA A 7 62.87 -29.54 -56.24
N TRP A 8 62.95 -29.87 -54.95
CA TRP A 8 61.85 -30.03 -54.02
C TRP A 8 61.58 -28.68 -53.32
N ILE A 9 60.35 -28.17 -53.38
CA ILE A 9 59.92 -26.93 -52.71
C ILE A 9 59.11 -27.34 -51.47
N PRO A 10 59.51 -26.93 -50.24
CA PRO A 10 58.74 -27.25 -49.04
C PRO A 10 57.49 -26.35 -48.90
N PRO A 11 56.42 -26.81 -48.25
CA PRO A 11 55.18 -26.06 -48.12
C PRO A 11 55.28 -24.94 -47.08
N VAL A 12 54.72 -23.78 -47.43
CA VAL A 12 54.54 -22.61 -46.55
C VAL A 12 53.39 -22.90 -45.59
N ILE A 13 53.68 -22.89 -44.28
CA ILE A 13 52.66 -22.98 -43.22
C ILE A 13 52.10 -21.58 -42.98
N VAL A 14 50.83 -21.37 -43.31
CA VAL A 14 50.07 -20.16 -42.96
C VAL A 14 49.44 -20.39 -41.58
N ALA A 15 49.94 -19.71 -40.55
CA ALA A 15 49.33 -19.70 -39.23
C ALA A 15 48.14 -18.72 -39.20
N LEU A 16 46.92 -19.25 -39.12
CA LEU A 16 45.73 -18.45 -38.79
C LEU A 16 45.76 -18.10 -37.29
N ALA A 17 45.99 -16.84 -36.97
CA ALA A 17 45.78 -16.32 -35.62
C ALA A 17 44.28 -16.14 -35.38
N ALA A 18 43.71 -16.93 -34.48
CA ALA A 18 42.34 -16.76 -34.00
C ALA A 18 42.27 -15.52 -33.10
N VAL A 19 41.56 -14.48 -33.54
CA VAL A 19 41.25 -13.30 -32.72
C VAL A 19 40.02 -13.63 -31.88
N SER A 20 40.22 -13.86 -30.58
CA SER A 20 39.11 -13.98 -29.64
C SER A 20 38.42 -12.62 -29.47
N PRO A 21 37.08 -12.54 -29.53
CA PRO A 21 36.38 -11.30 -29.22
C PRO A 21 36.59 -10.97 -27.74
N ALA A 22 37.15 -9.78 -27.48
CA ALA A 22 37.27 -9.26 -26.12
C ALA A 22 35.86 -9.08 -25.53
N VAL A 23 35.53 -9.89 -24.53
CA VAL A 23 34.33 -9.72 -23.72
C VAL A 23 34.53 -8.46 -22.88
N LEU A 24 33.89 -7.36 -23.27
CA LEU A 24 33.83 -6.17 -22.43
C LEU A 24 33.08 -6.53 -21.13
N PRO A 25 33.63 -6.20 -19.94
CA PRO A 25 32.91 -6.40 -18.70
C PRO A 25 31.59 -5.61 -18.73
N ALA A 26 30.50 -6.27 -18.37
CA ALA A 26 29.22 -5.59 -18.18
C ALA A 26 29.41 -4.43 -17.19
N PRO A 27 28.77 -3.27 -17.39
CA PRO A 27 28.87 -2.16 -16.45
C PRO A 27 28.41 -2.66 -15.08
N ALA A 28 29.29 -2.53 -14.08
CA ALA A 28 28.97 -2.83 -12.70
C ALA A 28 27.73 -2.01 -12.32
N GLN A 29 26.66 -2.70 -11.94
CA GLN A 29 25.45 -2.08 -11.43
C GLN A 29 25.85 -1.30 -10.18
N ALA A 30 25.74 0.04 -10.23
CA ALA A 30 26.11 0.88 -9.10
C ALA A 30 25.37 0.36 -7.86
N ALA A 31 26.14 -0.02 -6.83
CA ALA A 31 25.58 -0.46 -5.57
C ALA A 31 24.63 0.64 -5.07
N GLN A 32 23.39 0.27 -4.79
CA GLN A 32 22.40 1.19 -4.24
C GLN A 32 22.96 1.70 -2.91
N ALA A 33 23.10 3.03 -2.78
CA ALA A 33 23.61 3.61 -1.55
C ALA A 33 22.75 3.12 -0.37
N ALA A 34 23.39 2.85 0.77
CA ALA A 34 22.65 2.48 1.98
C ALA A 34 21.59 3.56 2.28
N PRO A 35 20.42 3.18 2.82
CA PRO A 35 19.38 4.14 3.15
C PRO A 35 19.92 5.19 4.12
N GLU A 36 19.53 6.44 3.92
CA GLU A 36 19.66 7.49 4.93
C GLU A 36 18.89 7.05 6.18
N VAL A 37 19.59 6.99 7.30
CA VAL A 37 19.00 6.60 8.58
C VAL A 37 18.52 7.86 9.29
N ARG A 38 17.23 7.88 9.66
CA ARG A 38 16.62 8.96 10.42
C ARG A 38 16.35 8.50 11.85
N ASP A 39 17.05 9.11 12.79
CA ASP A 39 16.95 8.74 14.20
C ASP A 39 15.73 9.39 14.87
N ALA A 40 14.96 8.56 15.58
CA ALA A 40 13.76 8.96 16.30
C ALA A 40 13.85 8.57 17.79
N ALA A 41 13.59 9.54 18.67
CA ALA A 41 13.32 9.27 20.08
C ALA A 41 11.82 9.05 20.28
N VAL A 42 11.43 7.87 20.74
CA VAL A 42 10.05 7.56 21.08
C VAL A 42 9.91 7.62 22.59
N VAL A 43 9.32 8.69 23.11
CA VAL A 43 9.26 8.96 24.54
C VAL A 43 7.88 8.66 25.07
N LEU A 44 7.75 7.59 25.87
CA LEU A 44 6.55 7.36 26.65
C LEU A 44 6.53 8.31 27.85
N VAL A 45 5.38 8.90 28.11
CA VAL A 45 5.18 9.82 29.23
C VAL A 45 3.94 9.45 30.03
N ASP A 46 4.00 9.64 31.34
CA ASP A 46 2.83 9.63 32.22
C ASP A 46 2.61 11.07 32.73
N PHE A 47 1.37 11.46 32.95
CA PHE A 47 1.01 12.72 33.59
C PHE A 47 1.05 12.60 35.12
N GLN A 48 0.92 13.73 35.81
CA GLN A 48 0.88 13.75 37.28
C GLN A 48 -0.27 12.91 37.85
N ASP A 49 -1.42 12.98 37.17
CA ASP A 49 -2.74 12.46 37.54
C ASP A 49 -3.19 11.26 36.68
N LYS A 50 -2.44 10.92 35.62
CA LYS A 50 -2.79 9.81 34.71
C LYS A 50 -1.56 9.13 34.12
N GLY A 51 -1.47 7.81 34.25
CA GLY A 51 -0.42 7.00 33.63
C GLY A 51 -0.95 5.96 32.66
N HIS A 52 -0.04 5.34 31.93
CA HIS A 52 -0.35 4.16 31.14
C HIS A 52 -0.74 3.00 32.08
N PRO A 53 -1.87 2.30 31.84
CA PRO A 53 -2.33 1.22 32.70
C PRO A 53 -1.36 0.03 32.71
N ASP A 54 -0.77 -0.27 31.55
CA ASP A 54 0.30 -1.25 31.39
C ASP A 54 1.48 -0.60 30.69
N LYS A 55 2.50 -0.24 31.49
CA LYS A 55 3.71 0.43 31.01
C LYS A 55 4.57 -0.48 30.13
N ALA A 56 4.64 -1.76 30.47
CA ALA A 56 5.45 -2.72 29.72
C ALA A 56 4.84 -2.98 28.33
N ALA A 57 3.52 -3.18 28.27
CA ALA A 57 2.81 -3.31 27.00
C ALA A 57 2.91 -2.03 26.16
N ALA A 58 2.80 -0.85 26.77
CA ALA A 58 2.96 0.42 26.05
C ALA A 58 4.36 0.54 25.43
N THR A 59 5.42 0.24 26.18
CA THR A 59 6.81 0.26 25.67
C THR A 59 7.01 -0.77 24.57
N ALA A 60 6.49 -1.99 24.72
CA ALA A 60 6.59 -3.04 23.70
C ALA A 60 5.87 -2.64 22.41
N LYS A 61 4.65 -2.09 22.51
CA LYS A 61 3.88 -1.58 21.37
C LYS A 61 4.62 -0.45 20.65
N ALA A 62 5.23 0.47 21.39
CA ALA A 62 6.02 1.57 20.82
C ALA A 62 7.22 1.04 20.02
N LYS A 63 7.97 0.09 20.59
CA LYS A 63 9.10 -0.56 19.90
C LYS A 63 8.64 -1.23 18.60
N GLU A 64 7.55 -1.98 18.64
CA GLU A 64 7.03 -2.70 17.48
C GLU A 64 6.54 -1.75 16.38
N ILE A 65 5.74 -0.73 16.73
CA ILE A 65 5.18 0.19 15.73
C ILE A 65 6.24 1.10 15.10
N PHE A 66 7.28 1.50 15.83
CA PHE A 66 8.32 2.36 15.25
C PHE A 66 9.40 1.56 14.52
N PHE A 67 9.89 0.48 15.14
CA PHE A 67 11.14 -0.18 14.71
C PHE A 67 10.98 -1.70 14.48
N GLY A 68 9.79 -2.27 14.68
CA GLY A 68 9.54 -3.69 14.46
C GLY A 68 9.66 -4.10 12.99
N SER A 69 9.82 -5.39 12.73
CA SER A 69 9.93 -5.94 11.37
C SER A 69 8.58 -6.13 10.66
N GLY A 70 7.47 -5.97 11.39
CA GLY A 70 6.11 -6.05 10.88
C GLY A 70 5.63 -4.75 10.21
N THR A 71 4.43 -4.31 10.57
CA THR A 71 3.87 -3.03 10.10
C THR A 71 4.38 -1.90 11.00
N SER A 72 5.50 -1.29 10.61
CA SER A 72 6.19 -0.27 11.40
C SER A 72 6.55 0.98 10.59
N VAL A 73 6.92 2.06 11.29
CA VAL A 73 7.44 3.30 10.67
C VAL A 73 8.68 3.00 9.83
N ALA A 74 9.66 2.29 10.40
CA ALA A 74 10.90 1.92 9.70
C ALA A 74 10.62 1.15 8.40
N THR A 75 9.88 0.05 8.50
CA THR A 75 9.57 -0.81 7.34
C THR A 75 8.71 -0.10 6.30
N TYR A 76 7.77 0.75 6.72
CA TYR A 76 6.91 1.50 5.81
C TYR A 76 7.73 2.50 5.00
N PHE A 77 8.52 3.35 5.65
CA PHE A 77 9.27 4.39 4.97
C PHE A 77 10.45 3.85 4.15
N GLU A 78 11.03 2.71 4.55
CA GLU A 78 11.97 1.99 3.69
C GLU A 78 11.33 1.52 2.38
N LYS A 79 10.14 0.89 2.46
CA LYS A 79 9.39 0.47 1.26
C LYS A 79 8.92 1.65 0.42
N ALA A 80 8.36 2.69 1.06
CA ALA A 80 7.82 3.85 0.37
C ALA A 80 8.91 4.73 -0.26
N SER A 81 10.11 4.76 0.32
CA SER A 81 11.25 5.48 -0.26
C SER A 81 12.05 4.62 -1.25
N GLN A 82 11.71 3.33 -1.39
CA GLN A 82 12.45 2.30 -2.14
C GLN A 82 13.92 2.21 -1.69
N GLY A 83 14.13 2.13 -0.37
CA GLY A 83 15.44 1.97 0.25
C GLY A 83 16.27 3.25 0.33
N ARG A 84 15.67 4.44 0.14
CA ARG A 84 16.40 5.72 0.27
C ARG A 84 16.47 6.22 1.70
N VAL A 85 15.45 5.93 2.50
CA VAL A 85 15.31 6.35 3.89
C VAL A 85 14.82 5.19 4.73
N THR A 86 15.37 5.02 5.93
CA THR A 86 14.80 4.17 6.98
C THR A 86 14.83 4.92 8.31
N PHE A 87 14.11 4.40 9.31
CA PHE A 87 14.05 4.98 10.64
C PHE A 87 14.66 4.04 11.68
N SER A 88 15.48 4.59 12.57
CA SER A 88 16.02 3.91 13.74
C SER A 88 15.83 4.77 14.98
N GLY A 89 16.23 4.25 16.14
CA GLY A 89 16.29 5.04 17.35
C GLY A 89 15.96 4.24 18.60
N GLN A 90 15.45 4.94 19.61
CA GLN A 90 15.28 4.39 20.95
C GLN A 90 13.92 4.73 21.53
N VAL A 91 13.41 3.81 22.37
CA VAL A 91 12.19 4.02 23.15
C VAL A 91 12.57 4.34 24.59
N PHE A 92 12.13 5.49 25.08
CA PHE A 92 12.37 5.98 26.42
C PHE A 92 11.11 5.96 27.29
N GLY A 93 11.29 5.94 28.60
CA GLY A 93 10.20 6.03 29.56
C GLY A 93 9.46 4.71 29.84
N PRO A 94 8.26 4.77 30.45
CA PRO A 94 7.48 5.99 30.69
C PRO A 94 8.10 6.96 31.70
N TRP A 95 8.17 8.26 31.37
CA TRP A 95 8.61 9.31 32.28
C TRP A 95 7.43 10.08 32.85
N LYS A 96 7.41 10.30 34.16
CA LYS A 96 6.37 11.11 34.79
C LYS A 96 6.65 12.60 34.53
N LEU A 97 5.77 13.27 33.81
CA LEU A 97 5.84 14.70 33.57
C LEU A 97 5.17 15.47 34.70
N ALA A 98 5.73 16.61 35.07
CA ALA A 98 5.15 17.54 36.02
C ALA A 98 4.06 18.41 35.36
N MET A 99 3.02 17.77 34.83
CA MET A 99 1.83 18.40 34.26
C MET A 99 0.61 17.47 34.40
N PRO A 100 -0.62 18.01 34.52
CA PRO A 100 -1.84 17.20 34.47
C PRO A 100 -2.08 16.65 33.07
N ALA A 101 -2.93 15.62 32.98
CA ALA A 101 -3.35 15.04 31.72
C ALA A 101 -4.12 16.07 30.88
N GLY A 102 -3.74 16.19 29.61
CA GLY A 102 -4.34 17.14 28.70
C GLY A 102 -3.61 17.20 27.36
N CYS A 103 -3.92 18.23 26.58
CA CYS A 103 -3.50 18.34 25.18
C CYS A 103 -2.67 19.61 24.93
N ASP A 104 -2.01 20.16 25.96
CA ASP A 104 -1.02 21.22 25.81
C ASP A 104 0.28 20.63 25.25
N THR A 105 0.34 20.58 23.92
CA THR A 105 1.44 19.95 23.18
C THR A 105 2.75 20.73 23.30
N ALA A 106 2.67 22.05 23.44
CA ALA A 106 3.84 22.91 23.62
C ALA A 106 4.49 22.66 24.99
N LEU A 107 3.69 22.68 26.06
CA LEU A 107 4.18 22.36 27.40
C LEU A 107 4.72 20.94 27.48
N MET A 108 4.00 19.96 26.89
CA MET A 108 4.42 18.56 26.90
C MET A 108 5.76 18.34 26.21
N ARG A 109 5.97 18.97 25.05
CA ARG A 109 7.28 18.94 24.35
C ARG A 109 8.37 19.51 25.25
N THR A 110 8.16 20.68 25.84
CA THR A 110 9.14 21.30 26.75
C THR A 110 9.46 20.39 27.93
N LYS A 111 8.45 19.76 28.56
CA LYS A 111 8.66 18.83 29.68
C LYS A 111 9.36 17.54 29.28
N VAL A 112 9.12 17.03 28.07
CA VAL A 112 9.88 15.90 27.52
C VAL A 112 11.34 16.26 27.30
N GLU A 113 11.62 17.42 26.69
CA GLU A 113 13.00 17.87 26.44
C GLU A 113 13.76 18.15 27.75
N GLU A 114 13.10 18.70 28.77
CA GLU A 114 13.63 18.81 30.14
C GLU A 114 14.00 17.42 30.70
N GLN A 115 13.13 16.42 30.55
CA GLN A 115 13.40 15.04 31.00
C GLN A 115 14.52 14.36 30.21
N MET A 116 14.60 14.58 28.89
CA MET A 116 15.71 14.10 28.06
C MET A 116 17.04 14.65 28.59
N LYS A 117 17.13 15.97 28.77
CA LYS A 117 18.33 16.64 29.30
C LYS A 117 18.69 16.13 30.70
N ALA A 118 17.73 16.03 31.61
CA ALA A 118 17.95 15.56 32.98
C ALA A 118 18.46 14.11 33.04
N ARG A 119 18.21 13.33 32.00
CA ARG A 119 18.63 11.92 31.88
C ARG A 119 19.82 11.71 30.95
N GLY A 120 20.47 12.79 30.51
CA GLY A 120 21.63 12.73 29.62
C GLY A 120 21.30 12.27 28.20
N VAL A 121 20.03 12.36 27.78
CA VAL A 121 19.61 12.09 26.40
C VAL A 121 19.70 13.40 25.61
N ASP A 122 20.61 13.46 24.65
CA ASP A 122 20.74 14.61 23.76
C ASP A 122 19.58 14.65 22.76
N ARG A 123 18.75 15.69 22.84
CA ARG A 123 17.64 15.93 21.91
C ARG A 123 18.14 16.11 20.47
N ALA A 124 19.32 16.71 20.28
CA ALA A 124 19.86 17.00 18.95
C ALA A 124 20.33 15.73 18.21
N ALA A 125 20.54 14.62 18.93
CA ALA A 125 20.89 13.33 18.34
C ALA A 125 19.73 12.66 17.60
N PHE A 126 18.51 13.21 17.68
CA PHE A 126 17.32 12.66 17.03
C PHE A 126 16.71 13.68 16.08
N GLU A 127 16.46 13.27 14.83
CA GLU A 127 15.70 14.06 13.86
C GLU A 127 14.23 14.17 14.28
N HIS A 128 13.69 13.11 14.89
CA HIS A 128 12.28 13.03 15.30
C HIS A 128 12.12 12.73 16.79
N VAL A 129 11.09 13.30 17.41
CA VAL A 129 10.65 12.98 18.77
C VAL A 129 9.16 12.69 18.77
N SER A 130 8.81 11.44 19.04
CA SER A 130 7.42 11.00 19.16
C SER A 130 7.06 10.78 20.61
N ILE A 131 6.12 11.56 21.11
CA ILE A 131 5.66 11.53 22.50
C ILE A 131 4.42 10.64 22.58
N ILE A 132 4.50 9.53 23.31
CA ILE A 132 3.39 8.61 23.54
C ILE A 132 2.83 8.88 24.94
N MET A 133 1.55 9.19 25.01
CA MET A 133 0.89 9.65 26.24
C MET A 133 -0.42 8.88 26.49
N PRO A 134 -0.88 8.73 27.75
CA PRO A 134 -2.24 8.27 28.02
C PRO A 134 -3.27 9.19 27.34
N SER A 135 -4.43 8.65 26.99
CA SER A 135 -5.49 9.49 26.40
C SER A 135 -5.84 10.67 27.31
N GLY A 136 -5.65 11.90 26.81
CA GLY A 136 -5.93 13.14 27.52
C GLY A 136 -7.28 13.79 27.16
N GLY A 137 -8.16 13.06 26.45
CA GLY A 137 -9.39 13.64 25.88
C GLY A 137 -9.14 14.55 24.68
N CYS A 138 -8.02 14.36 23.98
CA CYS A 138 -7.67 15.17 22.81
C CYS A 138 -8.60 14.88 21.64
N GLY A 139 -8.98 15.93 20.90
CA GLY A 139 -9.84 15.83 19.71
C GLY A 139 -9.17 15.19 18.48
N TRP A 140 -8.00 14.57 18.67
CA TRP A 140 -7.16 13.97 17.64
C TRP A 140 -6.62 12.63 18.14
N ALA A 141 -6.46 11.68 17.22
CA ALA A 141 -5.89 10.34 17.49
C ALA A 141 -4.36 10.28 17.32
N GLY A 142 -3.79 11.37 16.81
CA GLY A 142 -2.38 11.65 16.59
C GLY A 142 -2.25 13.11 16.18
N LEU A 143 -1.10 13.73 16.46
CA LEU A 143 -0.78 15.07 15.98
C LEU A 143 0.71 15.17 15.70
N ALA A 144 1.09 15.95 14.70
CA ALA A 144 2.47 16.25 14.42
C ALA A 144 2.66 17.67 13.88
N THR A 145 3.87 18.17 14.12
CA THR A 145 4.35 19.41 13.48
C THR A 145 4.69 19.14 12.02
N VAL A 146 4.05 19.88 11.11
CA VAL A 146 4.33 19.76 9.68
C VAL A 146 5.71 20.33 9.37
N GLY A 147 6.63 19.49 8.86
CA GLY A 147 8.02 19.85 8.61
C GLY A 147 8.83 20.11 9.88
N GLY A 148 8.27 19.79 11.05
CA GLY A 148 8.96 19.82 12.34
C GLY A 148 9.29 18.42 12.83
N ALA A 149 9.88 18.34 14.01
CA ALA A 149 10.42 17.09 14.52
C ALA A 149 9.49 16.35 15.50
N THR A 150 8.43 16.99 15.99
CA THR A 150 7.65 16.46 17.13
C THR A 150 6.30 15.90 16.68
N SER A 151 5.94 14.75 17.23
CA SER A 151 4.61 14.14 17.15
C SER A 151 4.09 13.75 18.53
N TRP A 152 2.77 13.70 18.69
CA TRP A 152 2.06 13.31 19.90
C TRP A 152 1.06 12.20 19.59
N MET A 153 1.16 11.10 20.31
CA MET A 153 0.38 9.88 20.10
C MET A 153 -0.36 9.54 21.39
N PRO A 154 -1.68 9.80 21.48
CA PRO A 154 -2.48 9.34 22.60
C PRO A 154 -2.60 7.81 22.59
N ASP A 155 -2.74 7.21 23.76
CA ASP A 155 -2.96 5.78 23.87
C ASP A 155 -4.21 5.36 23.07
N GLY A 156 -4.12 4.19 22.43
CA GLY A 156 -5.01 3.78 21.35
C GLY A 156 -4.51 4.09 19.93
N TYR A 157 -3.35 4.74 19.78
CA TYR A 157 -2.72 4.95 18.47
C TYR A 157 -2.49 3.64 17.69
N SER A 158 -2.41 3.75 16.37
CA SER A 158 -2.19 2.64 15.44
C SER A 158 -0.96 2.89 14.57
N ALA A 159 -0.42 1.84 13.94
CA ALA A 159 0.69 1.99 12.99
C ALA A 159 0.35 2.97 11.85
N ALA A 160 -0.88 2.94 11.33
CA ALA A 160 -1.35 3.86 10.29
C ALA A 160 -1.28 5.31 10.77
N GLY A 161 -1.78 5.58 11.98
CA GLY A 161 -1.74 6.91 12.59
C GLY A 161 -0.31 7.37 12.84
N THR A 162 0.55 6.50 13.38
CA THR A 162 1.96 6.85 13.59
C THR A 162 2.68 7.18 12.29
N ILE A 163 2.49 6.37 11.24
CA ILE A 163 3.06 6.65 9.91
C ILE A 163 2.54 7.98 9.36
N HIS A 164 1.25 8.29 9.56
CA HIS A 164 0.64 9.56 9.17
C HIS A 164 1.31 10.75 9.88
N GLU A 165 1.47 10.69 11.20
CA GLU A 165 2.11 11.76 11.98
C GLU A 165 3.59 11.93 11.62
N ILE A 166 4.31 10.85 11.36
CA ILE A 166 5.69 10.95 10.86
C ILE A 166 5.70 11.57 9.45
N GLY A 167 4.72 11.26 8.60
CA GLY A 167 4.51 11.93 7.32
C GLY A 167 4.39 13.45 7.45
N HIS A 168 3.68 13.94 8.47
CA HIS A 168 3.66 15.37 8.79
C HIS A 168 5.03 15.90 9.19
N ASN A 169 5.78 15.21 10.05
CA ASN A 169 7.15 15.64 10.39
C ASN A 169 8.06 15.75 9.15
N LEU A 170 7.84 14.91 8.13
CA LEU A 170 8.52 14.99 6.83
C LEU A 170 8.04 16.14 5.93
N GLY A 171 7.05 16.92 6.35
CA GLY A 171 6.51 18.08 5.63
C GLY A 171 5.33 17.78 4.72
N LEU A 172 4.72 16.60 4.84
CA LEU A 172 3.50 16.26 4.09
C LEU A 172 2.26 16.88 4.72
N GLY A 173 1.33 17.30 3.88
CA GLY A 173 -0.01 17.74 4.30
C GLY A 173 -1.00 16.60 4.25
N HIS A 174 -2.21 16.85 4.75
CA HIS A 174 -3.33 15.96 4.45
C HIS A 174 -3.59 15.94 2.94
N GLU A 175 -3.78 14.76 2.39
CA GLU A 175 -4.11 14.56 0.98
C GLU A 175 -5.61 14.28 0.85
N GLY A 176 -6.36 15.38 0.85
CA GLY A 176 -7.80 15.32 0.65
C GLY A 176 -8.17 14.89 -0.77
N THR A 177 -9.45 14.61 -0.95
CA THR A 177 -10.05 14.27 -2.24
C THR A 177 -11.07 15.33 -2.62
N SER A 178 -11.07 15.71 -3.90
CA SER A 178 -12.12 16.51 -4.50
C SER A 178 -12.86 15.70 -5.55
N ALA A 179 -14.18 15.78 -5.53
CA ALA A 179 -15.05 15.24 -6.56
C ALA A 179 -15.38 16.38 -7.53
N CYS A 180 -14.96 16.22 -8.78
CA CYS A 180 -15.27 17.15 -9.86
C CYS A 180 -16.49 16.67 -10.65
N THR A 181 -17.02 17.52 -11.53
CA THR A 181 -17.99 17.07 -12.53
C THR A 181 -17.41 15.88 -13.31
N GLU A 182 -18.24 14.87 -13.58
CA GLU A 182 -17.75 13.61 -14.15
C GLU A 182 -16.97 13.86 -15.45
N GLY A 183 -15.75 13.31 -15.50
CA GLY A 183 -14.86 13.44 -16.64
C GLY A 183 -14.24 14.82 -16.82
N THR A 184 -14.39 15.75 -15.87
CA THR A 184 -13.77 17.09 -15.93
C THR A 184 -12.86 17.39 -14.72
N LEU A 185 -12.05 18.44 -14.85
CA LEU A 185 -11.28 19.08 -13.77
C LEU A 185 -11.93 20.40 -13.32
N SER A 186 -13.26 20.51 -13.44
CA SER A 186 -14.04 21.70 -13.10
C SER A 186 -15.10 21.39 -12.04
N ASP A 187 -15.58 22.45 -11.37
CA ASP A 187 -16.71 22.39 -10.43
C ASP A 187 -16.48 21.39 -9.29
N CYS A 188 -15.23 21.35 -8.82
CA CYS A 188 -14.79 20.40 -7.82
C CYS A 188 -15.21 20.81 -6.41
N ALA A 189 -15.78 19.87 -5.66
CA ALA A 189 -16.11 20.04 -4.25
C ALA A 189 -15.28 19.07 -3.39
N SER A 190 -15.02 19.46 -2.13
CA SER A 190 -14.37 18.57 -1.17
C SER A 190 -15.20 17.30 -1.00
N ALA A 191 -14.53 16.16 -1.13
CA ALA A 191 -15.10 14.85 -0.96
C ALA A 191 -14.50 14.10 0.25
N GLY A 192 -13.81 14.83 1.13
CA GLY A 192 -13.13 14.27 2.30
C GLY A 192 -11.91 13.44 1.89
N TYR A 193 -11.91 12.16 2.23
CA TYR A 193 -10.79 11.23 2.03
C TYR A 193 -11.21 10.00 1.22
N ARG A 194 -11.96 10.24 0.13
CA ARG A 194 -12.46 9.18 -0.75
C ARG A 194 -11.31 8.60 -1.57
N GLY A 195 -11.24 7.27 -1.61
CA GLY A 195 -10.16 6.56 -2.32
C GLY A 195 -9.08 6.03 -1.39
N LYS A 196 -8.75 6.75 -0.31
CA LYS A 196 -7.76 6.28 0.69
C LYS A 196 -6.46 5.82 0.04
N SER A 197 -6.02 6.56 -0.97
CA SER A 197 -4.90 6.22 -1.88
C SER A 197 -3.52 6.49 -1.28
N SER A 198 -3.48 7.13 -0.11
CA SER A 198 -2.26 7.44 0.63
C SER A 198 -2.55 7.40 2.12
N VAL A 199 -1.54 7.09 2.94
CA VAL A 199 -1.63 7.28 4.41
C VAL A 199 -1.99 8.72 4.77
N MET A 200 -1.56 9.71 3.98
CA MET A 200 -1.94 11.12 4.15
C MET A 200 -3.38 11.41 3.71
N GLY A 201 -3.99 10.48 2.96
CA GLY A 201 -5.37 10.55 2.47
C GLY A 201 -6.31 9.55 3.13
N GLY A 202 -6.02 9.11 4.37
CA GLY A 202 -6.87 8.19 5.12
C GLY A 202 -6.71 6.70 4.76
N GLY A 203 -5.65 6.36 4.03
CA GLY A 203 -5.17 5.01 3.77
C GLY A 203 -4.60 4.32 5.02
N GLY A 204 -4.64 3.00 5.03
CA GLY A 204 -3.99 2.19 6.06
C GLY A 204 -2.49 2.04 5.80
N PRO A 205 -1.77 1.30 6.66
CA PRO A 205 -0.31 1.15 6.53
C PRO A 205 0.10 0.26 5.36
N GLY A 206 -0.85 -0.46 4.75
CA GLY A 206 -0.68 -1.17 3.47
C GLY A 206 -0.96 -0.30 2.24
N VAL A 207 -0.98 1.02 2.37
CA VAL A 207 -1.15 1.96 1.25
C VAL A 207 0.03 2.92 1.22
N GLY A 208 0.74 2.96 0.10
CA GLY A 208 1.88 3.87 -0.09
C GLY A 208 1.49 5.34 -0.19
N LEU A 209 2.48 6.19 0.00
CA LEU A 209 2.44 7.61 -0.38
C LEU A 209 2.09 7.80 -1.86
N SER A 210 1.49 8.95 -2.17
CA SER A 210 1.20 9.35 -3.54
C SER A 210 2.45 9.90 -4.25
N ALA A 211 2.41 9.97 -5.57
CA ALA A 211 3.45 10.59 -6.39
C ALA A 211 3.69 12.07 -6.00
N PRO A 212 2.69 12.92 -5.74
CA PRO A 212 2.93 14.25 -5.17
C PRO A 212 3.73 14.23 -3.86
N ALA A 213 3.42 13.32 -2.94
CA ALA A 213 4.20 13.17 -1.71
C ALA A 213 5.65 12.71 -2.00
N LEU A 214 5.85 11.75 -2.91
CA LEU A 214 7.19 11.34 -3.34
C LEU A 214 7.96 12.50 -4.00
N VAL A 215 7.29 13.39 -4.72
CA VAL A 215 7.90 14.61 -5.28
C VAL A 215 8.27 15.60 -4.19
N LYS A 216 7.39 15.86 -3.23
CA LYS A 216 7.67 16.73 -2.08
C LYS A 216 8.89 16.27 -1.30
N LEU A 217 9.01 14.96 -1.07
CA LEU A 217 10.10 14.33 -0.32
C LEU A 217 11.36 14.11 -1.16
N LYS A 218 11.30 14.34 -2.48
CA LYS A 218 12.38 14.02 -3.42
C LYS A 218 12.76 12.53 -3.42
N TRP A 219 11.79 11.66 -3.13
CA TRP A 219 11.95 10.19 -3.18
C TRP A 219 11.64 9.64 -4.57
N HIS A 220 12.24 10.28 -5.56
CA HIS A 220 12.23 9.84 -6.95
C HIS A 220 13.51 10.31 -7.67
N THR A 221 13.76 9.74 -8.83
CA THR A 221 14.75 10.24 -9.80
C THR A 221 14.07 10.86 -11.01
N GLY A 222 14.82 11.65 -11.80
CA GLY A 222 14.31 12.19 -13.06
C GLY A 222 13.92 11.10 -14.07
N ALA A 223 14.51 9.91 -14.01
CA ALA A 223 14.16 8.78 -14.88
C ALA A 223 12.80 8.16 -14.54
N GLU A 224 12.37 8.29 -13.29
CA GLU A 224 11.11 7.75 -12.78
C GLU A 224 9.92 8.70 -13.02
N ARG A 225 10.20 9.99 -13.21
CA ARG A 225 9.22 11.04 -13.42
C ARG A 225 9.09 11.38 -14.90
N ILE A 226 7.87 11.41 -15.42
CA ILE A 226 7.58 11.88 -16.78
C ILE A 226 7.10 13.33 -16.69
N VAL A 227 7.76 14.24 -17.40
CA VAL A 227 7.32 15.65 -17.56
C VAL A 227 7.03 15.89 -19.04
N PRO A 228 5.80 15.63 -19.52
CA PRO A 228 5.43 15.81 -20.91
C PRO A 228 5.49 17.28 -21.34
N THR A 229 5.97 17.52 -22.56
CA THR A 229 5.98 18.85 -23.22
C THR A 229 5.10 18.90 -24.46
N ALA A 230 4.55 17.77 -24.90
CA ALA A 230 3.69 17.64 -26.07
C ALA A 230 2.64 16.54 -25.84
N SER A 231 1.58 16.53 -26.66
CA SER A 231 0.61 15.44 -26.69
C SER A 231 1.30 14.11 -27.05
N GLY A 232 0.79 13.01 -26.50
CA GLY A 232 1.35 11.69 -26.77
C GLY A 232 0.78 10.60 -25.88
N THR A 233 1.26 9.37 -26.10
CA THR A 233 0.95 8.24 -25.22
C THR A 233 2.13 7.96 -24.30
N HIS A 234 1.84 7.80 -23.01
CA HIS A 234 2.82 7.48 -21.98
C HIS A 234 2.48 6.16 -21.30
N THR A 235 3.51 5.41 -20.90
CA THR A 235 3.35 4.21 -20.08
C THR A 235 3.81 4.53 -18.66
N LEU A 236 2.95 4.25 -17.69
CA LEU A 236 3.19 4.39 -16.26
C LEU A 236 3.38 2.98 -15.68
N ALA A 237 4.59 2.67 -15.24
CA ALA A 237 4.83 1.54 -14.34
C ALA A 237 4.10 1.77 -13.01
N PRO A 238 3.79 0.71 -12.24
CA PRO A 238 3.30 0.87 -10.88
C PRO A 238 4.16 1.84 -10.07
N LEU A 239 3.54 2.68 -9.22
CA LEU A 239 4.24 3.76 -8.51
C LEU A 239 5.46 3.30 -7.72
N TYR A 240 5.45 2.06 -7.22
CA TYR A 240 6.54 1.48 -6.45
C TYR A 240 7.35 0.40 -7.20
N ALA A 241 7.15 0.26 -8.50
CA ALA A 241 7.99 -0.56 -9.38
C ALA A 241 9.15 0.26 -9.99
N SER A 242 10.05 -0.43 -10.70
CA SER A 242 11.08 0.20 -11.52
C SER A 242 10.49 0.81 -12.81
N GLY A 243 11.13 1.85 -13.33
CA GLY A 243 10.77 2.48 -14.62
C GLY A 243 10.14 3.85 -14.43
N ARG A 244 9.35 4.30 -15.41
CA ARG A 244 8.65 5.59 -15.38
C ARG A 244 7.31 5.42 -14.66
N ARG A 245 7.15 6.07 -13.51
CA ARG A 245 6.13 5.73 -12.48
C ARG A 245 4.94 6.68 -12.46
N PHE A 246 5.15 7.94 -12.84
CA PHE A 246 4.09 8.96 -12.84
C PHE A 246 4.35 10.07 -13.86
N LEU A 247 3.25 10.71 -14.29
CA LEU A 247 3.25 11.96 -15.06
C LEU A 247 3.13 13.13 -14.10
N ASP A 248 3.82 14.21 -14.42
CA ASP A 248 3.77 15.44 -13.67
C ASP A 248 3.95 16.63 -14.63
N LEU A 249 2.86 17.30 -14.98
CA LEU A 249 2.83 18.39 -15.96
C LEU A 249 2.24 19.69 -15.39
N PRO A 250 2.78 20.86 -15.78
CA PRO A 250 2.10 22.13 -15.54
C PRO A 250 0.79 22.21 -16.33
N LEU A 251 -0.24 22.78 -15.72
CA LEU A 251 -1.52 23.06 -16.38
C LEU A 251 -1.49 24.45 -17.02
N GLN A 252 -2.18 24.62 -18.13
CA GLN A 252 -2.24 25.92 -18.79
C GLN A 252 -3.04 26.94 -17.96
N GLY A 253 -2.64 28.21 -18.05
CA GLY A 253 -3.33 29.32 -17.40
C GLY A 253 -3.02 29.50 -15.90
N GLY A 254 -1.94 28.88 -15.38
CA GLY A 254 -1.52 29.09 -14.01
C GLY A 254 -0.27 28.30 -13.62
N THR A 255 0.00 28.22 -12.31
CA THR A 255 1.14 27.48 -11.73
C THR A 255 0.77 26.10 -11.20
N ASP A 256 -0.51 25.72 -11.33
CA ASP A 256 -0.97 24.41 -10.90
C ASP A 256 -0.42 23.30 -11.79
N ARG A 257 -0.39 22.08 -11.24
CA ARG A 257 0.09 20.89 -11.95
C ARG A 257 -0.93 19.76 -11.88
N LEU A 258 -0.93 18.92 -12.90
CA LEU A 258 -1.61 17.63 -12.89
C LEU A 258 -0.55 16.55 -12.66
N VAL A 259 -0.79 15.69 -11.68
CA VAL A 259 0.01 14.49 -11.46
C VAL A 259 -0.88 13.28 -11.70
N ALA A 260 -0.39 12.31 -12.47
CA ALA A 260 -1.09 11.04 -12.68
C ALA A 260 -0.15 9.87 -12.39
N GLU A 261 -0.59 8.95 -11.56
CA GLU A 261 0.16 7.77 -11.14
C GLU A 261 -0.61 6.50 -11.46
N TYR A 262 0.08 5.38 -11.60
CA TYR A 262 -0.55 4.07 -11.68
C TYR A 262 -0.29 3.29 -10.38
N ARG A 263 -1.36 2.84 -9.72
CA ARG A 263 -1.29 2.05 -8.50
C ARG A 263 -1.67 0.61 -8.78
N LYS A 264 -0.89 -0.32 -8.23
CA LYS A 264 -1.07 -1.77 -8.37
C LYS A 264 -0.66 -2.43 -7.06
N ARG A 265 -1.46 -3.38 -6.57
CA ARG A 265 -1.13 -4.11 -5.34
C ARG A 265 0.08 -5.02 -5.58
N GLY A 266 0.83 -5.28 -4.50
CA GLY A 266 2.02 -6.12 -4.53
C GLY A 266 3.31 -5.37 -4.84
N HIS A 267 3.28 -4.04 -4.92
CA HIS A 267 4.47 -3.22 -5.17
C HIS A 267 4.78 -2.32 -3.97
N GLY A 268 5.97 -2.47 -3.39
CA GLY A 268 6.42 -1.66 -2.24
C GLY A 268 5.40 -1.70 -1.08
N PRO A 269 4.95 -0.55 -0.57
CA PRO A 269 3.95 -0.48 0.50
C PRO A 269 2.51 -0.80 0.07
N ASP A 270 2.22 -0.93 -1.23
CA ASP A 270 0.86 -1.11 -1.74
C ASP A 270 0.35 -2.55 -1.63
N ALA A 271 -0.14 -2.93 -0.46
CA ALA A 271 -0.92 -4.16 -0.26
C ALA A 271 -2.43 -3.90 -0.44
N ASP A 272 -2.91 -2.74 0.00
CA ASP A 272 -4.33 -2.43 0.20
C ASP A 272 -4.87 -1.30 -0.69
N VAL A 273 -4.04 -0.73 -1.57
CA VAL A 273 -4.42 0.39 -2.45
C VAL A 273 -5.46 0.01 -3.49
N ALA A 274 -6.34 0.95 -3.86
CA ALA A 274 -7.16 0.83 -5.06
C ALA A 274 -6.27 0.79 -6.31
N GLU A 275 -6.55 -0.14 -7.23
CA GLU A 275 -5.72 -0.30 -8.42
C GLU A 275 -6.26 0.54 -9.58
N GLY A 276 -5.36 1.15 -10.34
CA GLY A 276 -5.72 1.97 -11.50
C GLY A 276 -4.92 3.27 -11.56
N VAL A 277 -5.29 4.13 -12.50
CA VAL A 277 -4.66 5.44 -12.67
C VAL A 277 -5.33 6.44 -11.72
N ILE A 278 -4.58 7.01 -10.80
CA ILE A 278 -5.06 8.03 -9.87
C ILE A 278 -4.54 9.39 -10.32
N VAL A 279 -5.39 10.41 -10.25
CA VAL A 279 -5.09 11.77 -10.71
C VAL A 279 -5.12 12.72 -9.53
N TYR A 280 -4.17 13.65 -9.50
CA TYR A 280 -4.04 14.67 -8.48
C TYR A 280 -3.91 16.05 -9.14
N LEU A 281 -4.52 17.05 -8.52
CA LEU A 281 -4.18 18.45 -8.74
C LEU A 281 -3.20 18.92 -7.68
N VAL A 282 -2.18 19.66 -8.12
CA VAL A 282 -1.19 20.28 -7.25
C VAL A 282 -1.32 21.80 -7.40
N PRO A 283 -2.05 22.48 -6.50
CA PRO A 283 -2.26 23.92 -6.58
C PRO A 283 -0.95 24.68 -6.46
N LYS A 284 -0.72 25.64 -7.35
CA LYS A 284 0.45 26.50 -7.43
C LYS A 284 1.80 25.77 -7.46
N GLY A 285 1.81 24.49 -7.84
CA GLY A 285 3.00 23.64 -7.79
C GLY A 285 3.44 23.26 -6.36
N ASP A 286 2.61 23.53 -5.35
CA ASP A 286 2.87 23.18 -3.96
C ASP A 286 2.37 21.76 -3.66
N TYR A 287 3.26 20.78 -3.79
CA TYR A 287 2.96 19.35 -3.57
C TYR A 287 2.51 19.04 -2.13
N HIS A 288 2.76 19.91 -1.16
CA HIS A 288 2.19 19.79 0.19
C HIS A 288 0.66 19.90 0.17
N LYS A 289 0.10 20.60 -0.82
CA LYS A 289 -1.33 20.86 -0.99
C LYS A 289 -1.96 20.01 -2.09
N ALA A 290 -1.34 18.89 -2.44
CA ALA A 290 -1.88 18.00 -3.45
C ALA A 290 -3.26 17.48 -3.04
N ILE A 291 -4.16 17.40 -4.02
CA ILE A 291 -5.55 16.95 -3.83
C ILE A 291 -5.82 15.86 -4.85
N GLN A 292 -6.28 14.71 -4.38
CA GLN A 292 -6.72 13.63 -5.25
C GLN A 292 -8.02 14.02 -5.95
N ILE A 293 -8.15 13.70 -7.23
CA ILE A 293 -9.39 13.88 -7.98
C ILE A 293 -10.16 12.56 -7.98
N ASP A 294 -11.38 12.59 -7.45
CA ASP A 294 -12.34 11.50 -7.61
C ASP A 294 -12.98 11.62 -9.00
N THR A 295 -12.62 10.68 -9.87
CA THR A 295 -13.12 10.60 -11.25
C THR A 295 -14.42 9.82 -11.38
N THR A 296 -14.99 9.36 -10.25
CA THR A 296 -16.20 8.53 -10.17
C THR A 296 -17.22 9.10 -9.17
N PRO A 297 -17.57 10.40 -9.25
CA PRO A 297 -18.33 11.09 -8.20
C PRO A 297 -19.72 10.50 -7.94
N ALA A 298 -20.28 9.77 -8.90
CA ALA A 298 -21.54 9.02 -8.77
C ALA A 298 -21.47 7.87 -7.75
N THR A 299 -20.26 7.46 -7.33
CA THR A 299 -20.06 6.39 -6.35
C THR A 299 -19.28 6.90 -5.15
N THR A 300 -19.59 6.37 -3.97
CA THR A 300 -18.87 6.67 -2.72
C THR A 300 -18.05 5.46 -2.23
N ALA A 301 -18.01 4.42 -3.05
CA ALA A 301 -17.41 3.14 -2.70
C ALA A 301 -15.92 3.30 -2.40
N LYS A 302 -15.42 2.53 -1.43
CA LYS A 302 -14.00 2.54 -1.10
C LYS A 302 -13.20 2.07 -2.31
N GLY A 303 -12.26 2.90 -2.77
CA GLY A 303 -11.35 2.58 -3.87
C GLY A 303 -11.94 2.75 -5.27
N SER A 304 -13.06 3.48 -5.42
CA SER A 304 -13.63 3.79 -6.74
C SER A 304 -12.92 4.90 -7.49
N THR A 305 -12.08 5.69 -6.82
CA THR A 305 -11.51 6.93 -7.35
C THR A 305 -10.54 6.80 -8.54
N PRO A 306 -9.87 5.65 -8.81
CA PRO A 306 -9.05 5.51 -10.01
C PRO A 306 -9.85 5.70 -11.31
N LEU A 307 -9.26 6.39 -12.27
CA LEU A 307 -9.82 6.60 -13.59
C LEU A 307 -9.84 5.27 -14.35
N ALA A 308 -11.03 4.80 -14.73
CA ALA A 308 -11.20 3.52 -15.41
C ALA A 308 -10.66 3.53 -16.85
N VAL A 309 -10.30 2.36 -17.36
CA VAL A 309 -9.89 2.17 -18.76
C VAL A 309 -10.99 2.66 -19.71
N GLY A 310 -10.60 3.39 -20.74
CA GLY A 310 -11.51 4.02 -21.71
C GLY A 310 -12.16 5.31 -21.22
N ARG A 311 -11.92 5.73 -19.97
CA ARG A 311 -12.40 7.02 -19.44
C ARG A 311 -11.32 8.09 -19.51
N SER A 312 -11.79 9.33 -19.51
CA SER A 312 -10.96 10.53 -19.59
C SER A 312 -11.31 11.53 -18.51
N VAL A 313 -10.32 12.34 -18.13
CA VAL A 313 -10.54 13.57 -17.38
C VAL A 313 -10.02 14.75 -18.21
N LYS A 314 -10.82 15.81 -18.34
CA LYS A 314 -10.50 16.97 -19.20
C LYS A 314 -10.69 18.32 -18.51
N GLY A 315 -10.01 19.34 -19.01
CA GLY A 315 -10.14 20.71 -18.51
C GLY A 315 -8.76 21.32 -18.31
N ARG A 316 -8.70 22.65 -18.11
CA ARG A 316 -7.43 23.35 -17.84
C ARG A 316 -6.34 23.12 -18.91
N GLY A 317 -6.78 22.96 -20.16
CA GLY A 317 -5.90 22.68 -21.29
C GLY A 317 -5.37 21.25 -21.36
N VAL A 318 -5.90 20.29 -20.61
CA VAL A 318 -5.46 18.89 -20.71
C VAL A 318 -6.64 17.95 -20.92
N THR A 319 -6.42 16.88 -21.67
CA THR A 319 -7.24 15.66 -21.62
C THR A 319 -6.33 14.48 -21.35
N LEU A 320 -6.57 13.77 -20.25
CA LEU A 320 -5.88 12.53 -19.90
C LEU A 320 -6.86 11.36 -20.03
N THR A 321 -6.50 10.34 -20.82
CA THR A 321 -7.33 9.15 -21.05
C THR A 321 -6.55 7.89 -20.70
N VAL A 322 -7.17 6.96 -19.96
CA VAL A 322 -6.57 5.65 -19.70
C VAL A 322 -6.87 4.71 -20.88
N LEU A 323 -5.84 4.31 -21.62
CA LEU A 323 -6.00 3.45 -22.80
C LEU A 323 -6.04 1.97 -22.43
N SER A 324 -5.17 1.55 -21.52
CA SER A 324 -5.07 0.17 -21.06
C SER A 324 -4.33 0.09 -19.73
N GLN A 325 -4.51 -1.00 -18.99
CA GLN A 325 -3.71 -1.29 -17.80
C GLN A 325 -3.44 -2.79 -17.66
N SER A 326 -2.33 -3.12 -17.02
CA SER A 326 -1.86 -4.48 -16.76
C SER A 326 -1.01 -4.50 -15.50
N ALA A 327 -0.61 -5.69 -15.02
CA ALA A 327 0.33 -5.78 -13.90
C ALA A 327 1.66 -5.02 -14.15
N ALA A 328 2.08 -4.90 -15.41
CA ALA A 328 3.32 -4.21 -15.78
C ALA A 328 3.18 -2.68 -15.84
N GLY A 329 1.95 -2.15 -15.95
CA GLY A 329 1.72 -0.72 -16.07
C GLY A 329 0.44 -0.33 -16.80
N ALA A 330 0.15 0.97 -16.80
CA ALA A 330 -0.95 1.61 -17.51
C ALA A 330 -0.45 2.46 -18.69
N ARG A 331 -1.15 2.41 -19.81
CA ARG A 331 -0.93 3.32 -20.95
C ARG A 331 -1.97 4.43 -20.88
N VAL A 332 -1.51 5.67 -20.95
CA VAL A 332 -2.36 6.85 -20.91
C VAL A 332 -2.10 7.75 -22.11
N SER A 333 -3.16 8.27 -22.73
CA SER A 333 -3.07 9.29 -23.76
C SER A 333 -3.21 10.65 -23.10
N LEU A 334 -2.27 11.54 -23.40
CA LEU A 334 -2.25 12.93 -22.96
C LEU A 334 -2.43 13.83 -24.19
N VAL A 335 -3.45 14.67 -24.16
CA VAL A 335 -3.69 15.70 -25.18
C VAL A 335 -3.54 17.06 -24.52
N LEU A 336 -2.57 17.83 -25.01
CA LEU A 336 -2.30 19.23 -24.67
C LEU A 336 -2.84 20.16 -25.76
N PRO A 337 -2.99 21.47 -25.51
CA PRO A 337 -3.64 22.38 -26.43
C PRO A 337 -2.79 22.58 -27.68
N GLY A 338 -3.44 22.56 -28.85
CA GLY A 338 -2.77 22.59 -30.15
C GLY A 338 -2.18 21.25 -30.61
N GLY A 339 -2.22 20.19 -29.79
CA GLY A 339 -1.81 18.85 -30.20
C GLY A 339 -2.99 18.01 -30.68
N ALA A 340 -2.87 17.41 -31.86
CA ALA A 340 -3.82 16.40 -32.31
C ALA A 340 -3.78 15.17 -31.37
N PRO A 341 -4.90 14.48 -31.12
CA PRO A 341 -4.89 13.22 -30.38
C PRO A 341 -3.97 12.21 -31.10
N ALA A 342 -3.11 11.53 -30.35
CA ALA A 342 -2.41 10.36 -30.89
C ALA A 342 -3.46 9.35 -31.37
N PRO A 343 -3.28 8.70 -32.54
CA PRO A 343 -4.24 7.74 -33.04
C PRO A 343 -4.46 6.64 -31.99
N THR A 344 -5.71 6.44 -31.59
CA THR A 344 -6.11 5.32 -30.75
C THR A 344 -5.64 4.04 -31.46
N PRO A 345 -4.87 3.14 -30.82
CA PRO A 345 -4.62 1.84 -31.41
C PRO A 345 -5.97 1.13 -31.53
N THR A 346 -6.49 1.08 -32.76
CA THR A 346 -7.65 0.26 -33.09
C THR A 346 -7.24 -1.17 -32.79
N ALA A 347 -7.93 -1.82 -31.84
CA ALA A 347 -7.78 -3.25 -31.67
C ALA A 347 -8.06 -3.90 -33.02
N LYS A 348 -7.03 -4.51 -33.63
CA LYS A 348 -7.20 -5.36 -34.81
C LYS A 348 -8.24 -6.42 -34.44
N PRO A 349 -9.29 -6.67 -35.26
CA PRO A 349 -10.26 -7.70 -34.96
C PRO A 349 -9.54 -9.03 -34.72
N SER A 350 -9.71 -9.59 -33.53
CA SER A 350 -9.33 -10.97 -33.27
C SER A 350 -10.09 -11.84 -34.25
N ALA A 351 -9.38 -12.61 -35.06
CA ALA A 351 -10.00 -13.56 -35.98
C ALA A 351 -10.96 -14.47 -35.20
N THR A 352 -12.20 -14.56 -35.67
CA THR A 352 -13.22 -15.48 -35.19
C THR A 352 -12.66 -16.92 -35.22
N PRO A 353 -12.70 -17.69 -34.12
CA PRO A 353 -12.35 -19.10 -34.15
C PRO A 353 -13.41 -19.83 -34.99
N THR A 354 -13.00 -20.40 -36.12
CA THR A 354 -13.82 -21.34 -36.87
C THR A 354 -13.98 -22.62 -36.07
N THR A 355 -15.22 -22.96 -35.75
CA THR A 355 -15.59 -24.21 -35.09
C THR A 355 -15.41 -25.38 -36.05
N LYS A 356 -14.44 -26.25 -35.78
CA LYS A 356 -14.34 -27.57 -36.41
C LYS A 356 -15.15 -28.58 -35.57
N PRO A 357 -16.00 -29.43 -36.17
CA PRO A 357 -16.80 -30.41 -35.43
C PRO A 357 -15.94 -31.44 -34.70
N SER A 358 -16.36 -31.78 -33.48
CA SER A 358 -15.79 -32.79 -32.59
C SER A 358 -16.12 -34.21 -33.04
N THR A 359 -15.11 -35.06 -33.13
CA THR A 359 -15.22 -36.52 -33.28
C THR A 359 -15.38 -37.16 -31.89
N PRO A 360 -16.25 -38.18 -31.70
CA PRO A 360 -16.56 -38.71 -30.37
C PRO A 360 -15.44 -39.56 -29.76
N THR A 361 -15.28 -39.42 -28.45
CA THR A 361 -14.40 -40.17 -27.55
C THR A 361 -14.84 -41.64 -27.40
N PRO A 362 -13.93 -42.63 -27.41
CA PRO A 362 -14.23 -43.99 -26.97
C PRO A 362 -14.15 -44.14 -25.44
N THR A 363 -15.13 -44.87 -24.91
CA THR A 363 -15.31 -45.32 -23.52
C THR A 363 -14.14 -46.17 -23.00
N PRO A 364 -13.65 -45.99 -21.75
CA PRO A 364 -12.74 -46.93 -21.11
C PRO A 364 -13.46 -48.06 -20.35
N THR A 365 -13.01 -49.30 -20.55
CA THR A 365 -13.38 -50.53 -19.81
C THR A 365 -12.42 -50.76 -18.63
N PRO A 366 -12.84 -51.36 -17.49
CA PRO A 366 -12.15 -51.22 -16.20
C PRO A 366 -11.21 -52.39 -15.82
N THR A 367 -10.38 -52.09 -14.82
CA THR A 367 -9.91 -52.94 -13.69
C THR A 367 -8.42 -53.33 -13.67
N ALA A 368 -7.69 -52.91 -12.62
CA ALA A 368 -6.99 -53.81 -11.68
C ALA A 368 -6.38 -53.02 -10.49
N LYS A 369 -6.65 -53.52 -9.28
CA LYS A 369 -5.97 -53.29 -7.98
C LYS A 369 -5.27 -54.63 -7.65
N PRO A 370 -4.03 -54.73 -7.06
CA PRO A 370 -3.68 -54.37 -5.67
C PRO A 370 -2.20 -53.89 -5.55
N SER A 371 -1.50 -53.65 -4.43
CA SER A 371 -1.63 -53.79 -2.97
C SER A 371 -0.56 -52.88 -2.32
N ALA A 372 -0.54 -52.78 -0.99
CA ALA A 372 0.15 -51.78 -0.17
C ALA A 372 1.60 -52.08 0.28
N THR A 373 2.29 -51.02 0.74
CA THR A 373 3.08 -50.87 2.00
C THR A 373 4.54 -50.39 1.89
N ALA A 374 4.85 -49.41 2.77
CA ALA A 374 6.12 -48.93 3.37
C ALA A 374 6.64 -47.56 2.87
N THR A 375 7.19 -46.60 3.63
CA THR A 375 7.24 -46.17 5.05
C THR A 375 7.74 -44.69 4.99
N PRO A 376 7.41 -43.78 5.93
CA PRO A 376 7.54 -42.33 5.75
C PRO A 376 8.93 -41.79 6.10
N SER A 377 9.41 -40.82 5.32
CA SER A 377 10.57 -39.99 5.64
C SER A 377 10.14 -38.56 5.96
N THR A 378 10.50 -38.13 7.17
CA THR A 378 10.34 -36.80 7.78
C THR A 378 10.98 -35.68 6.93
N PRO A 379 10.49 -34.44 7.04
CA PRO A 379 11.36 -33.40 7.62
C PRO A 379 10.70 -32.54 8.70
N ALA A 380 11.60 -31.90 9.45
CA ALA A 380 11.54 -31.21 10.73
C ALA A 380 10.63 -29.94 10.78
N PRO A 381 10.40 -29.37 11.98
CA PRO A 381 9.28 -28.51 12.30
C PRO A 381 9.58 -27.01 12.13
N GLY A 382 8.52 -26.21 11.94
CA GLY A 382 8.59 -24.75 12.16
C GLY A 382 8.05 -23.90 11.03
N GLY A 383 6.75 -24.01 10.74
CA GLY A 383 6.02 -22.94 10.07
C GLY A 383 5.00 -22.37 11.06
N LEU A 384 5.27 -21.21 11.63
CA LEU A 384 4.27 -20.46 12.37
C LEU A 384 3.11 -20.18 11.43
N SER A 385 1.95 -20.78 11.70
CA SER A 385 0.73 -20.66 10.91
C SER A 385 0.43 -19.20 10.60
N VAL A 386 0.44 -18.88 9.31
CA VAL A 386 -0.10 -17.62 8.77
C VAL A 386 -1.55 -17.55 9.23
N ILE A 387 -1.93 -16.53 10.01
CA ILE A 387 -3.33 -16.33 10.39
C ILE A 387 -4.10 -16.04 9.09
N SER A 388 -4.79 -17.05 8.58
CA SER A 388 -5.37 -17.07 7.23
C SER A 388 -6.86 -16.69 7.21
N ALA A 389 -7.46 -16.43 8.38
CA ALA A 389 -8.86 -16.06 8.52
C ALA A 389 -9.04 -14.86 9.47
N GLY A 390 -9.94 -13.93 9.14
CA GLY A 390 -10.30 -12.76 9.94
C GLY A 390 -11.81 -12.63 10.11
N VAL A 391 -12.26 -12.24 11.31
CA VAL A 391 -13.68 -12.00 11.58
C VAL A 391 -13.92 -10.77 12.46
N GLY A 392 -14.95 -9.99 12.13
CA GLY A 392 -15.44 -8.85 12.90
C GLY A 392 -16.98 -8.79 12.89
N VAL A 393 -17.59 -8.14 13.88
CA VAL A 393 -19.06 -7.96 13.94
C VAL A 393 -19.37 -6.50 14.27
N LYS A 394 -20.28 -5.89 13.52
CA LYS A 394 -20.75 -4.51 13.76
C LYS A 394 -22.28 -4.40 13.64
N PRO A 395 -22.98 -3.81 14.63
CA PRO A 395 -22.47 -3.42 15.94
C PRO A 395 -22.04 -4.65 16.75
N ARG A 396 -21.10 -4.47 17.70
CA ARG A 396 -20.65 -5.55 18.60
C ARG A 396 -21.74 -5.98 19.58
N THR A 397 -22.64 -5.06 19.93
CA THR A 397 -23.82 -5.32 20.76
C THR A 397 -25.07 -5.08 19.93
N ALA A 398 -26.03 -6.01 19.95
CA ALA A 398 -27.26 -5.92 19.16
C ALA A 398 -28.44 -6.54 19.92
N ALA A 399 -29.62 -5.93 19.78
CA ALA A 399 -30.85 -6.49 20.30
C ALA A 399 -31.37 -7.63 19.40
N ARG A 400 -32.20 -8.50 19.96
CA ARG A 400 -32.94 -9.52 19.20
C ARG A 400 -33.71 -8.89 18.03
N GLY A 401 -33.62 -9.48 16.85
CA GLY A 401 -34.24 -8.96 15.63
C GLY A 401 -33.44 -7.87 14.90
N GLN A 402 -32.37 -7.32 15.49
CA GLN A 402 -31.49 -6.39 14.78
C GLN A 402 -30.52 -7.13 13.85
N LYS A 403 -30.09 -6.45 12.78
CA LYS A 403 -29.05 -6.96 11.89
C LYS A 403 -27.67 -6.57 12.38
N VAL A 404 -26.75 -7.52 12.38
CA VAL A 404 -25.32 -7.30 12.54
C VAL A 404 -24.61 -7.59 11.22
N THR A 405 -23.68 -6.72 10.85
CA THR A 405 -22.78 -6.97 9.73
C THR A 405 -21.61 -7.79 10.24
N VAL A 406 -21.46 -9.02 9.73
CA VAL A 406 -20.28 -9.84 9.99
C VAL A 406 -19.26 -9.55 8.90
N THR A 407 -18.05 -9.18 9.29
CA THR A 407 -16.90 -9.18 8.38
C THR A 407 -16.28 -10.55 8.43
N ALA A 408 -16.29 -11.28 7.31
CA ALA A 408 -15.63 -12.57 7.17
C ALA A 408 -14.55 -12.47 6.09
N VAL A 409 -13.30 -12.81 6.41
CA VAL A 409 -12.17 -12.75 5.48
C VAL A 409 -11.37 -14.04 5.57
N CYS A 410 -11.01 -14.61 4.42
CA CYS A 410 -10.17 -15.78 4.29
C CYS A 410 -9.01 -15.42 3.36
N SER A 411 -7.90 -14.96 3.93
CA SER A 411 -6.70 -14.57 3.17
C SER A 411 -6.10 -15.79 2.50
N GLY A 412 -6.11 -15.82 1.16
CA GLY A 412 -5.61 -16.95 0.38
C GLY A 412 -6.63 -18.09 0.15
N SER A 413 -7.86 -17.96 0.67
CA SER A 413 -8.93 -18.94 0.46
C SER A 413 -10.30 -18.25 0.34
N LYS A 414 -11.41 -19.01 0.36
CA LYS A 414 -12.76 -18.48 0.26
C LYS A 414 -13.53 -18.69 1.55
N VAL A 415 -14.42 -17.76 1.91
CA VAL A 415 -15.33 -17.93 3.04
C VAL A 415 -16.27 -19.09 2.73
N ALA A 416 -16.20 -20.13 3.56
CA ALA A 416 -17.09 -21.28 3.44
C ALA A 416 -18.41 -21.05 4.19
N LYS A 417 -18.34 -20.54 5.42
CA LYS A 417 -19.54 -20.23 6.22
C LYS A 417 -19.25 -19.33 7.41
N VAL A 418 -20.28 -18.60 7.84
CA VAL A 418 -20.36 -17.87 9.12
C VAL A 418 -21.33 -18.61 10.04
N VAL A 419 -20.92 -18.89 11.28
CA VAL A 419 -21.73 -19.64 12.24
C VAL A 419 -21.83 -18.90 13.58
N SER A 420 -23.05 -18.77 14.13
CA SER A 420 -23.26 -18.33 15.51
C SER A 420 -24.60 -18.84 16.05
N THR A 421 -24.66 -19.10 17.35
CA THR A 421 -25.92 -19.42 18.06
C THR A 421 -26.82 -18.20 18.26
N ALA A 422 -26.29 -16.98 18.08
CA ALA A 422 -27.06 -15.74 18.17
C ALA A 422 -27.85 -15.41 16.89
N PHE A 423 -27.55 -16.04 15.75
CA PHE A 423 -28.13 -15.67 14.46
C PHE A 423 -29.42 -16.42 14.15
N ALA A 424 -30.33 -15.77 13.42
CA ALA A 424 -31.60 -16.35 12.99
C ALA A 424 -31.41 -17.61 12.14
N ALA A 425 -30.52 -17.54 11.15
CA ALA A 425 -29.91 -18.72 10.55
C ALA A 425 -28.57 -18.99 11.24
N ARG A 426 -28.44 -20.14 11.91
CA ARG A 426 -27.22 -20.48 12.66
C ARG A 426 -25.99 -20.58 11.76
N GLN A 427 -26.17 -20.96 10.50
CA GLN A 427 -25.13 -21.02 9.48
C GLN A 427 -25.54 -20.17 8.29
N ASN A 428 -24.63 -19.30 7.83
CA ASN A 428 -24.83 -18.43 6.67
C ASN A 428 -23.67 -18.68 5.70
N VAL A 429 -23.99 -18.85 4.42
CA VAL A 429 -23.03 -19.21 3.35
C VAL A 429 -23.09 -18.14 2.25
N PRO A 430 -21.96 -17.70 1.67
CA PRO A 430 -21.98 -16.79 0.54
C PRO A 430 -22.60 -17.42 -0.70
N ASP A 431 -23.48 -16.70 -1.40
CA ASP A 431 -24.07 -17.17 -2.67
C ASP A 431 -23.02 -17.27 -3.80
N VAL A 432 -21.96 -16.44 -3.71
CA VAL A 432 -20.82 -16.46 -4.63
C VAL A 432 -19.54 -16.67 -3.82
N PRO A 433 -18.67 -17.62 -4.22
CA PRO A 433 -17.43 -17.87 -3.49
C PRO A 433 -16.52 -16.62 -3.46
N ALA A 434 -16.28 -16.07 -2.26
CA ALA A 434 -15.53 -14.83 -2.08
C ALA A 434 -14.44 -14.96 -1.01
N VAL A 435 -13.32 -14.27 -1.20
CA VAL A 435 -12.21 -14.18 -0.23
C VAL A 435 -12.57 -13.28 0.97
N ALA A 436 -13.55 -12.38 0.79
CA ALA A 436 -14.13 -11.56 1.83
C ALA A 436 -15.64 -11.46 1.62
N TRP A 437 -16.42 -11.58 2.69
CA TRP A 437 -17.87 -11.58 2.68
C TRP A 437 -18.42 -10.78 3.87
N TYR A 438 -19.43 -9.95 3.60
CA TYR A 438 -19.95 -8.98 4.57
C TYR A 438 -21.47 -9.09 4.76
N PRO A 439 -22.00 -10.26 5.20
CA PRO A 439 -23.44 -10.44 5.31
C PRO A 439 -24.02 -9.60 6.46
N ALA A 440 -25.17 -8.99 6.20
CA ALA A 440 -26.03 -8.45 7.24
C ALA A 440 -26.94 -9.57 7.78
N ILE A 441 -26.60 -10.11 8.95
CA ILE A 441 -27.27 -11.27 9.56
C ILE A 441 -28.15 -10.80 10.71
N THR A 442 -29.41 -11.23 10.73
CA THR A 442 -30.35 -10.91 11.79
C THR A 442 -30.05 -11.74 13.06
N VAL A 443 -30.00 -11.08 14.23
CA VAL A 443 -29.96 -11.73 15.54
C VAL A 443 -31.29 -12.41 15.82
N SER A 444 -31.27 -13.68 16.18
CA SER A 444 -32.47 -14.49 16.40
C SER A 444 -33.34 -13.90 17.51
N ALA A 445 -34.66 -13.87 17.30
CA ALA A 445 -35.63 -13.53 18.34
C ALA A 445 -35.52 -14.48 19.56
N GLY A 446 -35.05 -15.71 19.35
CA GLY A 446 -34.83 -16.72 20.39
C GLY A 446 -33.42 -16.77 20.98
N ALA A 447 -32.49 -15.89 20.56
CA ALA A 447 -31.11 -15.89 21.08
C ALA A 447 -31.10 -15.53 22.58
N ARG A 448 -30.37 -16.25 23.44
CA ARG A 448 -30.25 -15.89 24.86
C ARG A 448 -29.53 -14.53 25.00
N ALA A 449 -29.81 -13.79 26.07
CA ALA A 449 -29.04 -12.59 26.38
C ALA A 449 -27.62 -12.98 26.81
N GLY A 450 -26.62 -12.16 26.46
CA GLY A 450 -25.22 -12.41 26.79
C GLY A 450 -24.29 -12.52 25.56
N GLU A 451 -23.06 -12.96 25.79
CA GLU A 451 -22.04 -13.04 24.74
C GLU A 451 -22.12 -14.35 23.95
N HIS A 452 -22.12 -14.25 22.62
CA HIS A 452 -22.13 -15.37 21.68
C HIS A 452 -20.93 -15.30 20.75
N ASN A 453 -20.30 -16.45 20.51
CA ASN A 453 -19.22 -16.54 19.53
C ASN A 453 -19.75 -16.52 18.10
N VAL A 454 -19.07 -15.77 17.24
CA VAL A 454 -19.25 -15.77 15.79
C VAL A 454 -17.99 -16.36 15.16
N TYR A 455 -18.18 -17.44 14.41
CA TYR A 455 -17.11 -18.16 13.73
C TYR A 455 -17.18 -17.91 12.22
N VAL A 456 -16.02 -17.68 11.61
CA VAL A 456 -15.83 -17.71 10.15
C VAL A 456 -14.99 -18.93 9.83
N PHE A 457 -15.51 -19.80 8.96
CA PHE A 457 -14.79 -20.94 8.42
C PHE A 457 -14.41 -20.66 6.98
N CYS A 458 -13.16 -20.94 6.64
CA CYS A 458 -12.59 -20.83 5.31
C CYS A 458 -12.53 -22.20 4.63
N ALA A 459 -12.53 -22.21 3.29
CA ALA A 459 -12.52 -23.44 2.49
C ALA A 459 -11.20 -24.23 2.60
N ASP A 460 -10.12 -23.59 3.07
CA ASP A 460 -8.83 -24.21 3.38
C ASP A 460 -8.77 -24.83 4.79
N GLY A 461 -9.86 -24.75 5.57
CA GLY A 461 -9.95 -25.24 6.94
C GLY A 461 -9.62 -24.18 8.01
N SER A 462 -9.19 -22.97 7.62
CA SER A 462 -8.89 -21.89 8.57
C SER A 462 -10.16 -21.38 9.28
N VAL A 463 -10.04 -21.01 10.56
CA VAL A 463 -11.16 -20.52 11.38
C VAL A 463 -10.78 -19.24 12.12
N ALA A 464 -11.66 -18.24 12.08
CA ALA A 464 -11.55 -17.03 12.88
C ALA A 464 -12.77 -16.87 13.81
N ARG A 465 -12.57 -16.26 14.98
CA ARG A 465 -13.64 -16.03 15.97
C ARG A 465 -13.69 -14.58 16.46
N THR A 466 -14.89 -14.07 16.72
CA THR A 466 -15.11 -12.81 17.44
C THR A 466 -16.45 -12.88 18.17
N PRO A 467 -16.62 -12.19 19.30
CA PRO A 467 -17.89 -12.20 20.02
C PRO A 467 -18.89 -11.18 19.48
N VAL A 468 -20.17 -11.48 19.69
CA VAL A 468 -21.30 -10.55 19.61
C VAL A 468 -22.11 -10.62 20.90
N THR A 469 -22.49 -9.47 21.46
CA THR A 469 -23.29 -9.40 22.68
C THR A 469 -24.76 -9.19 22.31
N VAL A 470 -25.63 -10.13 22.71
CA VAL A 470 -27.08 -9.99 22.58
C VAL A 470 -27.62 -9.28 23.81
N GLY A 471 -28.16 -8.08 23.59
CA GLY A 471 -28.78 -7.24 24.61
C GLY A 471 -30.16 -7.70 25.04
#